data_AF-A0A916AAW8-F1
#
_entry.id   AF-A0A916AAW8-F1
#
_cell.length_a   1.000
_cell.length_b   1.000
_cell.length_c   1.000
_cell.angle_alpha   90.00
_cell.angle_beta   90.00
_cell.angle_gamma   90.00
#
_symmetry.space_group_name_H-M   'P 1'
#
loop_
_entity.id
_entity.type
_entity.pdbx_description
1 polymer ?
#
loop_
_entity_poly.entity_id
_entity_poly.type
_entity_poly.pdbx_seq_one_letter_code
_entity_poly.pdbx_strand_id
1 'polypeptide(L)' 'MERLEDLLEPVTEKTGLATLVLVSTGENLREWIYYAQSEQRFFQALNTALAAEGRFPIEIHAGRDASWKSYEEFRKGVRE' A
#
# COMPACT_ATOMS: atom_id res chain seq x y z
N MET A 1 -6.83 12.54 0.19
CA MET A 1 -6.17 11.23 0.05
C MET A 1 -4.89 11.30 -0.77
N GLU A 2 -4.74 12.26 -1.68
CA GLU A 2 -3.45 12.59 -2.36
C GLU A 2 -2.28 12.75 -1.38
N ARG A 3 -2.49 13.45 -0.25
CA ARG A 3 -1.43 13.64 0.75
C ARG A 3 -0.83 12.34 1.30
N LEU A 4 -1.62 11.28 1.45
CA LEU A 4 -1.10 9.99 1.90
C LEU A 4 -0.18 9.41 0.82
N GLU A 5 -0.63 9.39 -0.44
CA GLU A 5 0.16 8.91 -1.58
C GLU A 5 1.47 9.70 -1.73
N ASP A 6 1.41 11.03 -1.66
CA ASP A 6 2.58 11.91 -1.76
C ASP A 6 3.66 11.59 -0.71
N LEU A 7 3.24 11.17 0.47
CA LEU A 7 4.14 10.82 1.57
C LEU A 7 4.68 9.39 1.45
N LEU A 8 3.92 8.47 0.83
CA LEU A 8 4.31 7.07 0.68
C LEU A 8 5.18 6.81 -0.55
N GLU A 9 4.96 7.52 -1.66
CA GLU A 9 5.75 7.39 -2.88
C GLU A 9 7.28 7.44 -2.64
N PRO A 10 7.84 8.40 -1.86
CA PRO A 10 9.29 8.48 -1.65
C PRO A 10 9.85 7.36 -0.77
N VAL A 11 9.04 6.70 0.04
CA VAL A 11 9.50 5.64 0.97
C VAL A 11 9.23 4.23 0.48
N THR A 12 8.44 4.09 -0.59
CA THR A 12 8.05 2.79 -1.19
C THR A 12 8.83 2.52 -2.47
N GLU A 13 8.36 3.01 -3.62
CA GLU A 13 8.92 2.66 -4.93
C GLU A 13 10.30 3.25 -5.15
N LYS A 14 10.53 4.50 -4.72
CA LYS A 14 11.84 5.18 -4.88
C LYS A 14 12.97 4.51 -4.09
N THR A 15 12.65 3.76 -3.04
CA THR A 15 13.63 3.00 -2.23
C THR A 15 13.69 1.51 -2.61
N GLY A 16 12.76 1.03 -3.45
CA GLY A 16 12.58 -0.39 -3.76
C GLY A 16 12.04 -1.22 -2.59
N LEU A 17 11.56 -0.57 -1.52
CA LEU A 17 11.07 -1.24 -0.31
C LEU A 17 9.75 -1.97 -0.54
N ALA A 18 8.89 -1.38 -1.36
CA ALA A 18 7.60 -1.95 -1.75
C ALA A 18 7.18 -1.46 -3.14
N THR A 19 6.36 -2.26 -3.81
CA THR A 19 5.73 -1.94 -5.09
C THR A 19 4.25 -1.68 -4.85
N LEU A 20 3.70 -0.60 -5.43
CA LEU A 20 2.26 -0.37 -5.43
C LEU A 20 1.62 -1.29 -6.49
N VAL A 21 0.84 -2.26 -6.03
CA VAL A 21 0.28 -3.32 -6.89
C VAL A 21 -1.13 -2.99 -7.36
N LEU A 22 -1.93 -2.35 -6.50
CA LEU A 22 -3.30 -1.99 -6.81
C LEU A 22 -3.71 -0.70 -6.10
N VAL A 23 -4.44 0.15 -6.83
CA VAL A 23 -5.25 1.22 -6.27
C VAL A 23 -6.70 0.96 -6.68
N SER A 24 -7.58 0.80 -5.71
CA SER A 24 -9.02 0.66 -5.92
C SER A 24 -9.74 1.85 -5.29
N THR A 25 -10.79 2.35 -5.94
CA THR A 25 -11.62 3.43 -5.41
C THR A 25 -13.08 3.12 -5.69
N GLY A 26 -13.88 2.95 -4.64
CA GLY A 26 -15.29 2.60 -4.72
C GLY A 26 -15.96 2.75 -3.35
N GLU A 27 -17.28 2.94 -3.31
CA GLU A 27 -18.05 3.04 -2.05
C GLU A 27 -17.47 4.03 -1.01
N ASN A 28 -16.98 5.20 -1.46
CA ASN A 28 -16.28 6.21 -0.63
C ASN A 28 -15.01 5.71 0.08
N LEU A 29 -14.49 4.55 -0.31
CA LEU A 29 -13.25 3.97 0.17
C LEU A 29 -12.19 4.00 -0.94
N ARG A 30 -10.95 4.30 -0.56
CA ARG A 30 -9.79 4.13 -1.42
C ARG A 30 -8.84 3.18 -0.73
N GLU A 31 -8.43 2.17 -1.47
CA GLU A 31 -7.52 1.12 -0.99
C GLU A 31 -6.26 1.12 -1.83
N TRP A 32 -5.12 1.03 -1.15
CA TRP A 32 -3.81 0.88 -1.76
C TRP A 32 -3.19 -0.42 -1.27
N ILE A 33 -2.81 -1.30 -2.20
CA ILE A 33 -2.17 -2.57 -1.88
C ILE A 33 -0.70 -2.48 -2.28
N TYR A 34 0.17 -2.56 -1.28
CA TYR A 34 1.61 -2.60 -1.47
C TYR A 34 2.13 -4.00 -1.22
N TYR A 35 3.00 -4.49 -2.11
CA TYR A 35 3.80 -5.67 -1.84
C TYR A 35 5.18 -5.24 -1.38
N ALA A 36 5.46 -5.49 -0.10
CA ALA A 36 6.73 -5.13 0.53
C ALA A 36 7.62 -6.35 0.70
N GLN A 37 8.94 -6.14 0.56
CA GLN A 37 9.92 -7.21 0.82
C GLN A 37 10.00 -7.59 2.30
N SER A 38 9.66 -6.65 3.20
CA SER A 38 9.67 -6.84 4.64
C SER A 38 8.57 -5.98 5.26
N GLU A 39 7.61 -6.66 5.90
CA GLU A 39 6.52 -6.02 6.65
C GLU A 39 7.06 -5.03 7.70
N GLN A 40 8.05 -5.46 8.49
CA GLN A 40 8.63 -4.61 9.54
C GLN A 40 9.27 -3.34 8.98
N ARG A 41 10.06 -3.45 7.91
CA ARG A 41 10.71 -2.28 7.29
C ARG A 41 9.69 -1.35 6.65
N PHE A 42 8.65 -1.91 6.02
CA PHE A 42 7.55 -1.13 5.46
C PHE A 42 6.83 -0.32 6.52
N PHE A 43 6.43 -0.93 7.64
CA PHE A 43 5.77 -0.21 8.72
C PHE A 43 6.65 0.84 9.38
N GLN A 44 7.95 0.58 9.53
CA GLN A 44 8.90 1.60 10.02
C GLN A 44 8.92 2.81 9.09
N ALA A 45 9.09 2.58 7.79
CA ALA A 45 9.13 3.65 6.79
C ALA A 45 7.79 4.41 6.72
N LEU A 46 6.66 3.69 6.75
CA LEU A 46 5.31 4.25 6.81
C LEU A 46 5.14 5.18 8.02
N ASN A 47 5.46 4.69 9.21
CA ASN A 47 5.33 5.49 10.43
C ASN A 47 6.24 6.72 10.41
N THR A 48 7.46 6.60 9.88
CA THR A 48 8.36 7.75 9.72
C THR A 48 7.81 8.78 8.74
N ALA A 49 7.27 8.35 7.60
CA ALA A 49 6.72 9.25 6.59
C ALA A 49 5.49 10.02 7.10
N LEU A 50 4.66 9.38 7.93
CA LEU A 50 3.42 9.96 8.45
C LEU A 50 3.58 10.63 9.82
N ALA A 51 4.76 10.56 10.45
CA ALA A 51 4.97 11.04 11.83
C ALA A 51 4.70 12.54 12.02
N ALA A 52 4.92 13.35 10.97
CA ALA A 52 4.71 14.79 11.02
C ALA A 52 3.24 15.20 10.74
N GLU A 53 2.39 14.25 10.38
CA GLU A 53 1.00 14.49 10.00
C GLU A 53 0.04 14.21 11.16
N GLY A 54 -1.18 14.71 11.03
CA GLY A 54 -2.28 14.31 11.90
C GLY A 54 -2.68 12.84 11.70
N ARG A 55 -3.48 12.29 12.63
CA ARG A 55 -3.97 10.91 12.50
C ARG A 55 -4.82 10.76 11.25
N PHE A 56 -4.35 9.93 10.31
CA PHE A 56 -5.14 9.52 9.16
C PHE A 56 -6.26 8.55 9.59
N PRO A 57 -7.48 8.68 9.05
CA PRO A 57 -8.56 7.72 9.25
C PRO A 57 -8.36 6.50 8.34
N ILE A 58 -7.27 5.76 8.56
CA ILE A 58 -6.91 4.58 7.76
C ILE A 58 -6.97 3.31 8.60
N GLU A 59 -7.34 2.22 7.95
CA GLU A 59 -7.19 0.85 8.45
C GLU A 59 -6.10 0.16 7.64
N ILE A 60 -5.30 -0.69 8.29
CA ILE A 60 -4.20 -1.39 7.63
C ILE A 60 -4.34 -2.89 7.90
N HIS A 61 -4.35 -3.65 6.80
CA HIS A 61 -4.24 -5.11 6.83
C HIS A 61 -2.89 -5.53 6.26
N ALA A 62 -2.21 -6.44 6.96
CA ALA A 62 -0.96 -7.03 6.51
C ALA A 62 -1.09 -8.56 6.49
N GLY A 63 -0.57 -9.17 5.44
CA GLY A 63 -0.61 -10.61 5.23
C GLY A 63 0.54 -11.05 4.35
N ARG A 64 1.01 -12.29 4.56
CA ARG A 64 2.05 -12.88 3.71
C ARG A 64 1.45 -13.40 2.42
N ASP A 65 1.98 -12.91 1.30
CA ASP A 65 1.61 -13.40 -0.04
C ASP A 65 2.85 -13.47 -0.95
N ALA A 66 3.79 -14.35 -0.59
CA ALA A 66 5.02 -14.53 -1.37
C ALA A 66 4.76 -15.05 -2.79
N SER A 67 3.60 -15.70 -3.02
CA SER A 67 3.20 -16.27 -4.30
C SER A 67 2.40 -15.31 -5.19
N TRP A 68 2.18 -14.07 -4.77
CA TRP A 68 1.38 -13.08 -5.50
C TRP A 68 -0.07 -13.53 -5.79
N LYS A 69 -0.61 -14.41 -4.93
CA LYS A 69 -1.90 -15.06 -5.16
C LYS A 69 -3.04 -14.04 -5.20
N SER A 70 -3.04 -13.07 -4.28
CA SER A 70 -4.09 -12.06 -4.17
C SER A 70 -4.10 -11.16 -5.41
N TYR A 71 -2.92 -10.78 -5.91
CA TYR A 71 -2.79 -10.02 -7.15
C TYR A 71 -3.28 -10.81 -8.36
N GLU A 72 -2.90 -12.09 -8.48
CA GLU A 72 -3.35 -12.93 -9.58
C GLU A 72 -4.87 -13.15 -9.58
N GLU A 73 -5.45 -13.37 -8.41
CA GLU A 73 -6.91 -13.51 -8.25
C GLU A 73 -7.63 -12.22 -8.65
N PHE A 74 -7.15 -11.07 -8.20
CA PHE A 74 -7.68 -9.77 -8.63
C PHE A 74 -7.61 -9.60 -10.15
N ARG A 75 -6.43 -9.82 -10.73
CA ARG A 75 -6.20 -9.68 -12.18
C ARG A 75 -7.12 -10.57 -13.02
N LYS A 76 -7.44 -11.78 -12.56
CA LYS A 76 -8.38 -12.70 -13.23
C LYS A 76 -9.84 -12.22 -13.12
N GLY A 77 -10.18 -11.50 -12.06
CA GLY A 77 -11.52 -11.00 -11.79
C GLY A 77 -11.89 -9.74 -12.58
N VAL A 78 -10.89 -8.93 -12.94
CA VAL A 78 -11.08 -7.76 -13.83
C VAL A 78 -11.23 -8.26 -15.27
N ARG A 79 -12.45 -8.18 -15.82
CA ARG A 79 -12.70 -8.40 -17.25
C ARG A 79 -12.46 -7.10 -18.00
N GLU A 80 -11.68 -7.17 -19.07
CA GLU A 80 -11.50 -6.09 -20.06
C GLU A 80 -12.80 -5.79 -20.82
#